data_AF-A0A8J1LZP4-F1
#
_entry.id   AF-A0A8J1LZP4-F1
#
_cell.length_a   1.000
_cell.length_b   1.000
_cell.length_c   1.000
_cell.angle_alpha   90.00
_cell.angle_beta   90.00
_cell.angle_gamma   90.00
#
_symmetry.space_group_name_H-M   'P 1'
#
loop_
_entity.id
_entity.type
_entity.pdbx_description
1 polymer ?
#
loop_
_entity_poly.entity_id
_entity_poly.type
_entity_poly.pdbx_seq_one_letter_code
_entity_poly.pdbx_strand_id
1 'polypeptide(L)'
;MKEELVRVIQKEMKMAAGAENLYHATKDRKTRALMKELRKSSEKRLKALYSSLLKLNEEIVRREAEHVPDAAVETASDTGVNLPAEEVSAEEVSAEEVQVVSEPDSDSFQVSILY
;
A
#
# COMPACT_ATOMS: atom_id res chain seq x y z
N MET A 1 -16.45 10.87 -3.50
CA MET A 1 -16.90 9.88 -2.49
C MET A 1 -15.74 9.01 -1.99
N LYS A 2 -15.01 8.32 -2.87
CA LYS A 2 -13.81 7.52 -2.51
C LYS A 2 -12.77 8.32 -1.73
N GLU A 3 -12.42 9.52 -2.19
CA GLU A 3 -11.46 10.40 -1.52
C GLU A 3 -11.90 10.84 -0.12
N GLU A 4 -13.21 11.03 0.10
CA GLU A 4 -13.74 11.33 1.44
C GLU A 4 -13.52 10.15 2.37
N LEU A 5 -13.82 8.93 1.94
CA LEU A 5 -13.56 7.72 2.74
C LEU A 5 -12.08 7.58 3.08
N VAL A 6 -11.17 7.82 2.12
CA VAL A 6 -9.73 7.80 2.36
C VAL A 6 -9.32 8.86 3.38
N ARG A 7 -9.82 10.10 3.26
CA ARG A 7 -9.54 11.17 4.24
C ARG A 7 -10.04 10.81 5.63
N VAL A 8 -11.22 10.21 5.75
CA VAL A 8 -11.76 9.76 7.05
C VAL A 8 -10.94 8.61 7.64
N ILE A 9 -10.53 7.64 6.83
CA ILE A 9 -9.64 6.54 7.26
C ILE A 9 -8.34 7.10 7.83
N GLN A 10 -7.69 8.04 7.13
CA GLN A 10 -6.45 8.66 7.59
C GLN A 10 -6.64 9.40 8.93
N LYS A 11 -7.76 10.12 9.09
CA LYS A 11 -8.08 10.77 10.37
C LYS A 11 -8.27 9.74 11.49
N GLU A 12 -9.00 8.67 11.23
CA GLU A 12 -9.26 7.61 12.20
C GLU A 12 -7.98 6.87 12.62
N MET A 13 -7.06 6.63 11.67
CA MET A 13 -5.74 6.07 11.96
C MET A 13 -4.93 6.98 12.89
N LYS A 14 -4.93 8.29 12.63
CA LYS A 14 -4.25 9.28 13.48
C LYS A 14 -4.86 9.34 14.87
N MET A 15 -6.18 9.25 14.99
CA MET A 15 -6.87 9.21 16.29
C MET A 15 -6.53 7.94 17.07
N ALA A 16 -6.55 6.76 16.42
CA ALA A 16 -6.19 5.50 17.06
C ALA A 16 -4.74 5.51 17.57
N ALA A 17 -3.80 5.99 16.74
CA ALA A 17 -2.40 6.13 17.12
C ALA A 17 -2.21 7.16 18.26
N GLY A 18 -2.90 8.30 18.18
CA GLY A 18 -2.88 9.31 19.23
C GLY A 18 -3.43 8.80 20.56
N ALA A 19 -4.51 8.03 20.53
CA ALA A 19 -5.10 7.40 21.71
C ALA A 19 -4.14 6.38 22.35
N GLU A 20 -3.47 5.56 21.54
CA GLU A 20 -2.46 4.61 22.03
C GLU A 20 -1.26 5.34 22.67
N ASN A 21 -0.75 6.38 22.00
CA ASN A 21 0.36 7.16 22.54
C ASN A 21 -0.03 7.82 23.88
N LEU A 22 -1.23 8.40 23.97
CA LEU A 22 -1.70 9.03 25.20
C LEU A 22 -1.98 8.00 26.30
N TYR A 23 -2.44 6.79 25.95
CA TYR A 23 -2.61 5.68 26.90
C TYR A 23 -1.31 5.30 27.60
N HIS A 24 -0.18 5.30 26.89
CA HIS A 24 1.14 5.01 27.46
C HIS A 24 1.75 6.21 28.17
N ALA A 25 1.48 7.43 27.71
CA ALA A 25 2.02 8.65 28.33
C ALA A 25 1.32 9.03 29.64
N THR A 26 0.04 8.69 29.81
CA THR A 26 -0.73 9.05 31.01
C THR A 26 -0.66 8.01 32.11
N LYS A 27 -0.60 8.47 33.37
CA LYS A 27 -0.67 7.63 34.57
C LYS A 27 -2.06 7.62 35.20
N ASP A 28 -2.93 8.57 34.84
CA ASP A 28 -4.29 8.64 35.39
C ASP A 28 -5.15 7.48 34.90
N ARG A 29 -5.80 6.78 35.85
CA ARG A 29 -6.58 5.58 35.55
C ARG A 29 -7.79 5.88 34.68
N LYS A 30 -8.47 7.01 34.88
CA LYS A 30 -9.68 7.37 34.11
C LYS A 30 -9.30 7.72 32.68
N THR A 31 -8.25 8.52 32.50
CA THR A 31 -7.71 8.86 31.18
C THR A 31 -7.26 7.61 30.43
N ARG A 32 -6.54 6.68 31.08
CA ARG A 32 -6.14 5.42 30.44
C ARG A 32 -7.35 4.59 29.98
N ALA A 33 -8.40 4.49 30.79
CA ALA A 33 -9.61 3.77 30.41
C ALA A 33 -10.30 4.43 29.19
N LEU A 34 -10.42 5.76 29.21
CA LEU A 34 -10.99 6.52 28.10
C LEU A 34 -10.18 6.34 26.81
N MET A 35 -8.85 6.44 26.86
CA MET A 35 -8.00 6.27 25.68
C MET A 35 -8.06 4.84 25.12
N LYS A 36 -8.15 3.84 26.00
CA LYS A 36 -8.36 2.45 25.59
C LYS A 36 -9.70 2.27 24.86
N GLU A 37 -10.76 2.91 25.34
CA GLU A 37 -12.06 2.88 24.69
C GLU A 37 -12.04 3.61 23.34
N LEU A 38 -11.45 4.81 23.29
CA LEU A 38 -11.29 5.59 22.07
C LEU A 38 -10.50 4.81 21.00
N ARG A 39 -9.38 4.20 21.37
CA ARG A 39 -8.62 3.35 20.44
C ARG A 39 -9.49 2.22 19.90
N LYS A 40 -10.21 1.51 20.77
CA LYS A 40 -11.07 0.38 20.41
C LYS A 40 -12.23 0.81 19.49
N SER A 41 -12.85 1.96 19.73
CA SER A 41 -13.92 2.48 18.88
C SER A 41 -13.38 2.95 17.53
N SER A 42 -12.21 3.59 17.49
CA SER A 42 -11.53 3.96 16.24
C SER A 42 -11.14 2.76 15.39
N GLU A 43 -10.62 1.68 15.99
CA GLU A 43 -10.32 0.44 15.27
C GLU A 43 -11.57 -0.21 14.66
N LYS A 44 -12.70 -0.22 15.39
CA LYS A 44 -13.97 -0.71 14.86
C LYS A 44 -14.44 0.14 13.68
N ARG A 45 -14.31 1.47 13.80
CA ARG A 45 -14.68 2.41 12.74
C ARG A 45 -13.79 2.24 11.51
N LEU A 46 -12.48 2.03 11.69
CA LEU A 46 -11.56 1.72 10.58
C LEU A 46 -12.01 0.48 9.80
N LYS A 47 -12.35 -0.61 10.49
CA LYS A 47 -12.86 -1.83 9.83
C LYS A 47 -14.11 -1.54 8.99
N ALA A 48 -15.05 -0.77 9.52
CA ALA A 48 -16.25 -0.38 8.79
C ALA A 48 -15.91 0.48 7.55
N LEU A 49 -15.02 1.46 7.70
CA LEU A 49 -14.60 2.34 6.60
C LEU A 49 -13.87 1.59 5.48
N TYR A 50 -12.99 0.65 5.81
CA TYR A 50 -12.32 -0.20 4.82
C TYR A 50 -13.32 -1.06 4.06
N SER A 51 -14.29 -1.67 4.75
CA SER A 51 -15.37 -2.43 4.11
C SER A 51 -16.22 -1.56 3.19
N SER A 52 -16.54 -0.33 3.59
CA SER A 52 -17.27 0.63 2.74
C SER A 52 -16.45 1.04 1.51
N LEU A 53 -15.14 1.25 1.67
CA LEU A 53 -14.24 1.59 0.57
C LEU A 53 -14.12 0.46 -0.45
N LEU A 54 -14.00 -0.79 0.03
CA LEU A 54 -13.95 -1.98 -0.82
C LEU A 54 -15.24 -2.10 -1.65
N LYS A 55 -16.40 -2.06 -0.99
CA LYS A 55 -17.71 -2.12 -1.67
C LYS A 55 -17.88 -1.03 -2.72
N LEU A 56 -17.43 0.19 -2.43
CA LEU A 56 -17.50 1.29 -3.38
C LEU A 56 -16.59 1.06 -4.60
N ASN A 57 -15.39 0.53 -4.38
CA ASN A 57 -14.49 0.21 -5.49
C ASN A 57 -15.06 -0.91 -6.37
N GLU A 58 -15.64 -1.96 -5.78
CA GLU A 58 -16.31 -3.04 -6.52
C GLU A 58 -17.46 -2.52 -7.38
N GLU A 59 -18.26 -1.59 -6.85
CA GLU A 59 -19.36 -0.97 -7.59
C GLU A 59 -18.85 -0.09 -8.75
N ILE A 60 -17.77 0.66 -8.55
CA ILE A 60 -17.14 1.46 -9.60
C ILE A 60 -16.66 0.54 -10.73
N VAL A 61 -15.91 -0.51 -10.41
CA VAL A 61 -15.39 -1.47 -11.40
C VAL A 61 -16.53 -2.16 -12.16
N ARG A 62 -17.61 -2.55 -11.46
CA ARG A 62 -18.78 -3.16 -12.11
C ARG A 62 -19.42 -2.21 -13.13
N ARG A 63 -19.63 -0.94 -12.76
CA ARG A 63 -20.22 0.07 -13.66
C ARG A 63 -19.31 0.40 -14.85
N GLU A 64 -18.01 0.44 -14.62
CA GLU A 64 -17.03 0.65 -15.70
C GLU A 64 -17.05 -0.50 -16.71
N ALA A 65 -17.19 -1.75 -16.23
CA ALA A 65 -17.34 -2.92 -17.09
C ALA A 65 -18.68 -2.95 -17.86
N GLU A 66 -19.77 -2.45 -17.25
CA GLU A 66 -21.08 -2.32 -17.90
C GLU A 66 -21.12 -1.19 -18.95
N HIS A 67 -20.23 -0.19 -18.84
CA HIS A 67 -20.15 0.97 -19.74
C HIS A 67 -18.96 0.87 -20.72
N VAL A 68 -18.72 -0.32 -21.28
CA VAL A 68 -17.89 -0.46 -22.48
C VAL A 68 -18.82 -0.22 -23.68
N PRO A 69 -18.75 0.94 -24.37
CA PRO A 69 -19.52 1.13 -25.59
C PRO A 69 -19.03 0.15 -26.65
N ASP A 70 -19.97 -0.62 -27.19
CA ASP A 70 -19.79 -1.50 -28.34
C ASP A 70 -19.47 -0.64 -29.58
N ALA A 71 -18.21 -0.28 -29.72
CA ALA A 71 -17.69 0.48 -30.86
C ALA A 71 -16.82 -0.45 -31.72
N ALA A 72 -17.51 -1.10 -32.65
CA ALA A 72 -17.05 -1.52 -33.99
C ALA A 72 -15.78 -2.37 -34.10
N VAL A 73 -15.97 -3.65 -34.41
CA VAL A 73 -15.28 -4.25 -35.57
C VAL A 73 -16.31 -5.05 -36.39
N GLU A 74 -16.97 -4.36 -37.33
CA GLU A 74 -17.59 -5.04 -38.47
C GLU A 74 -16.50 -5.57 -39.41
N THR A 75 -16.59 -6.86 -39.69
CA THR A 75 -16.28 -7.55 -40.96
C THR A 75 -15.13 -7.05 -41.84
N ALA A 76 -14.05 -7.84 -41.90
CA ALA A 76 -13.27 -8.00 -43.13
C ALA A 76 -12.66 -9.42 -43.17
N SER A 77 -13.14 -10.21 -44.16
CA SER A 77 -12.41 -11.20 -44.98
C SER A 77 -11.28 -12.00 -44.31
N ASP A 78 -11.45 -13.29 -44.10
CA ASP A 78 -11.23 -14.34 -45.10
C ASP A 78 -9.78 -14.44 -45.62
N THR A 79 -9.18 -15.59 -45.31
CA THR A 79 -7.99 -16.27 -45.88
C THR A 79 -6.73 -15.47 -46.25
N GLY A 80 -5.60 -15.86 -45.64
CA GLY A 80 -4.29 -15.53 -46.18
C GLY A 80 -3.14 -16.03 -45.32
N VAL A 81 -2.82 -17.32 -45.46
CA VAL A 81 -1.59 -17.94 -44.93
C VAL A 81 -0.36 -17.21 -45.49
N ASN A 82 0.51 -16.68 -44.63
CA ASN A 82 1.96 -16.64 -44.91
C ASN A 82 2.77 -16.45 -43.62
N LEU A 83 3.30 -17.56 -43.10
CA LEU A 83 4.48 -17.58 -42.22
C LEU A 83 5.64 -18.04 -43.10
N PRO A 84 6.74 -17.26 -43.19
CA PRO A 84 8.06 -17.85 -43.37
C PRO A 84 8.84 -17.76 -42.07
N ALA A 85 9.52 -18.87 -41.81
CA ALA A 85 10.37 -19.17 -40.68
C ALA A 85 11.70 -18.40 -40.68
N GLU A 86 12.44 -18.60 -39.58
CA GLU A 86 13.84 -18.21 -39.29
C GLU A 86 14.02 -16.74 -38.86
N GLU A 87 14.71 -16.40 -37.77
CA GLU A 87 15.91 -17.02 -37.20
C GLU A 87 15.89 -17.15 -35.67
N VAL A 88 16.56 -18.21 -35.23
CA VAL A 88 17.07 -18.45 -33.88
C VAL A 88 18.26 -17.53 -33.58
N SER A 89 18.30 -16.94 -32.39
CA SER A 89 19.52 -16.44 -31.73
C SER A 89 19.22 -16.41 -30.23
N ALA A 90 19.57 -17.48 -29.52
CA ALA A 90 20.76 -17.55 -28.65
C ALA A 90 20.69 -16.48 -27.55
N GLU A 91 20.18 -16.81 -26.36
CA GLU A 91 20.96 -17.39 -25.26
C GLU A 91 22.02 -16.41 -24.74
N GLU A 92 21.74 -15.73 -23.64
CA GLU A 92 22.70 -15.64 -22.54
C GLU A 92 21.98 -15.48 -21.20
N VAL A 93 22.21 -16.48 -20.36
CA VAL A 93 22.05 -16.47 -18.92
C VAL A 93 23.17 -15.62 -18.35
N SER A 94 22.88 -14.60 -17.56
CA SER A 94 23.90 -14.03 -16.67
C SER A 94 23.35 -13.82 -15.27
N ALA A 95 24.04 -14.46 -14.34
CA ALA A 95 23.73 -14.66 -12.96
C ALA A 95 23.87 -13.38 -12.12
N GLU A 96 23.03 -13.31 -11.08
CA GLU A 96 23.47 -13.20 -9.68
C GLU A 96 24.57 -12.17 -9.34
N GLU A 97 24.18 -11.04 -8.75
CA GLU A 97 25.02 -10.41 -7.72
C GLU A 97 24.18 -9.91 -6.55
N VAL A 98 24.22 -10.71 -5.49
CA VAL A 98 23.78 -10.42 -4.14
C VAL A 98 24.84 -9.51 -3.50
N GLN A 99 24.54 -8.23 -3.25
CA GLN A 99 25.40 -7.39 -2.43
C GLN A 99 25.13 -7.62 -0.94
N VAL A 100 25.94 -8.51 -0.37
CA VAL A 100 26.07 -8.76 1.07
C VAL A 100 27.28 -8.00 1.60
N VAL A 101 26.99 -7.06 2.50
CA VAL A 101 27.72 -6.67 3.72
C VAL A 101 29.14 -6.12 3.60
N SER A 102 29.39 -4.98 4.27
CA SER A 102 30.52 -4.78 5.20
C SER A 102 30.29 -3.54 6.07
N GLU A 103 29.97 -3.74 7.34
CA GLU A 103 30.34 -2.81 8.42
C GLU A 103 31.87 -2.79 8.55
N PRO A 104 32.46 -1.65 8.94
CA PRO A 104 33.67 -1.71 9.74
C PRO A 104 33.40 -1.18 11.15
N ASP A 105 33.35 -2.10 12.11
CA ASP A 105 33.80 -1.80 13.47
C ASP A 105 35.32 -1.57 13.44
N SER A 106 35.78 -0.39 13.89
CA SER A 106 37.05 -0.25 14.62
C SER A 106 37.21 1.16 15.20
N ASP A 107 36.82 1.27 16.45
CA ASP A 107 37.73 1.55 17.57
C ASP A 107 38.71 2.75 17.46
N SER A 108 38.42 3.72 18.33
CA SER A 108 39.34 4.25 19.33
C SER A 108 40.12 5.55 19.12
N PHE A 109 40.15 6.24 20.27
CA PHE A 109 41.06 7.27 20.78
C PHE A 109 40.68 8.75 20.66
N GLN A 110 40.62 9.33 21.86
CA GLN A 110 40.32 10.69 22.25
C GLN A 110 41.28 11.72 21.63
N VAL A 111 40.93 13.00 21.67
CA VAL A 111 41.71 14.04 22.38
C VAL A 111 40.94 15.37 22.38
N SER A 112 40.99 15.99 23.55
CA SER A 112 40.40 17.24 24.01
C SER A 112 40.63 18.46 23.11
N ILE A 113 39.62 19.30 22.96
CA ILE A 113 39.82 20.72 22.69
C ILE A 113 39.84 21.41 24.06
N LEU A 114 41.04 21.85 24.47
CA LEU A 114 41.25 22.71 25.64
C LEU A 114 40.72 24.13 25.37
N TYR A 115 40.14 24.72 26.42
CA TYR A 115 39.87 26.14 26.74
C TYR A 115 39.74 27.16 25.61
#